data_AF-A0A1M7N5E1-F1
#
_entry.id   AF-A0A1M7N5E1-F1
#
_cell.length_a   1.000
_cell.length_b   1.000
_cell.length_c   1.000
_cell.angle_alpha   90.00
_cell.angle_beta   90.00
_cell.angle_gamma   90.00
#
_symmetry.space_group_name_H-M   'P 1'
#
loop_
_entity.id
_entity.type
_entity.pdbx_description
1 polymer ?
#
loop_
_entity_poly.entity_id
_entity_poly.type
_entity_poly.pdbx_seq_one_letter_code
_entity_poly.pdbx_strand_id
1 'polypeptide(L)' 'MDITKKAKAEIEDRLDRIEEFIASNGIGSTYLRKARKTQRDINLALVFGGMVTIAGIALWLSMKNKE' A
#
# COMPACT_ATOMS: atom_id res chain seq x y z
N MET A 1 19.08 -3.56 33.97
CA MET A 1 18.27 -3.18 32.79
C MET A 1 17.07 -4.10 32.71
N ASP A 2 15.83 -3.65 32.72
CA ASP A 2 15.33 -2.28 32.81
C ASP A 2 13.81 -2.43 32.93
N ILE A 3 13.28 -2.49 34.15
CA ILE A 3 11.82 -2.64 34.39
C ILE A 3 11.07 -1.55 33.61
N THR A 4 11.68 -0.37 33.51
CA THR A 4 11.25 0.75 32.68
C THR A 4 11.16 0.41 31.20
N LYS A 5 12.12 -0.33 30.60
CA LYS A 5 12.03 -0.76 29.19
C LYS A 5 10.92 -1.78 28.97
N LYS A 6 10.74 -2.72 29.89
CA LYS A 6 9.63 -3.69 29.81
C LYS A 6 8.28 -2.99 29.93
N ALA A 7 8.15 -2.06 30.87
CA ALA A 7 6.94 -1.25 31.03
C ALA A 7 6.68 -0.39 29.80
N LYS A 8 7.70 0.24 29.22
CA LYS A 8 7.59 1.01 27.99
C LYS A 8 7.13 0.14 26.82
N ALA A 9 7.74 -1.03 26.62
CA ALA A 9 7.40 -1.94 25.53
C ALA A 9 5.96 -2.46 25.64
N GLU A 10 5.50 -2.78 26.86
CA GLU A 10 4.10 -3.18 27.11
C GLU A 10 3.11 -2.04 26.81
N ILE A 11 3.49 -0.79 27.12
CA ILE A 11 2.66 0.38 26.80
C ILE A 11 2.61 0.61 25.29
N GLU A 12 3.74 0.51 24.59
CA GLU A 12 3.80 0.61 23.11
C GLU A 12 2.96 -0.49 22.46
N ASP A 13 3.10 -1.75 22.88
CA ASP A 13 2.29 -2.86 22.34
C ASP A 13 0.79 -2.64 22.54
N ARG A 14 0.38 -2.11 23.69
CA ARG A 14 -1.02 -1.76 23.95
C ARG A 14 -1.49 -0.59 23.10
N LEU A 15 -0.65 0.41 22.90
CA LEU A 15 -0.96 1.57 22.06
C LEU A 15 -1.18 1.11 20.62
N ASP A 16 -0.27 0.29 20.08
CA ASP A 16 -0.34 -0.25 18.72
C ASP A 16 -1.63 -1.05 18.52
N ARG A 17 -2.03 -1.89 19.49
CA ARG A 17 -3.29 -2.64 19.44
C ARG A 17 -4.52 -1.72 19.39
N ILE A 18 -4.50 -0.61 20.13
CA ILE A 18 -5.59 0.36 20.13
C ILE A 18 -5.65 1.10 18.79
N GLU A 19 -4.51 1.51 18.26
CA GLU A 19 -4.43 2.16 16.94
C GLU A 19 -4.94 1.22 15.84
N GLU A 20 -4.55 -0.05 15.87
CA GLU A 20 -5.02 -1.05 14.93
C GLU A 20 -6.53 -1.32 15.08
N PHE A 21 -7.03 -1.35 16.32
CA PHE A 21 -8.47 -1.45 16.59
C PHE A 21 -9.24 -0.24 16.02
N ILE A 22 -8.74 0.97 16.21
CA ILE A 22 -9.37 2.19 15.66
C ILE A 22 -9.30 2.20 14.13
N ALA A 23 -8.16 1.81 13.55
CA ALA A 23 -7.99 1.74 12.11
C ALA A 23 -8.92 0.70 11.46
N SER A 24 -9.23 -0.40 12.16
CA SER A 24 -10.06 -1.49 11.66
C SER A 24 -11.56 -1.32 11.95
N ASN A 25 -11.92 -0.79 13.13
CA ASN A 25 -13.29 -0.77 13.65
C ASN A 25 -13.75 0.62 14.15
N GLY A 26 -12.84 1.59 14.29
CA GLY A 26 -13.16 2.93 14.76
C GLY A 26 -13.99 3.77 13.78
N ILE A 27 -14.43 4.94 14.24
CA ILE A 27 -15.15 5.91 13.38
C ILE A 27 -14.21 6.34 12.24
N GLY A 28 -14.66 6.18 11.00
CA GLY A 28 -13.83 6.47 9.83
C GLY A 28 -12.98 5.31 9.31
N SER A 29 -12.91 4.16 10.01
CA SER A 29 -12.20 2.95 9.56
C SER A 29 -12.62 2.48 8.17
N THR A 30 -13.92 2.52 7.87
CA THR A 30 -14.45 2.18 6.54
C THR A 30 -13.97 3.15 5.46
N TYR A 31 -13.89 4.45 5.74
CA TYR A 31 -13.38 5.46 4.81
C TYR A 31 -11.87 5.29 4.59
N LEU A 32 -11.11 5.08 5.67
CA LEU A 32 -9.68 4.81 5.61
C LEU A 32 -9.38 3.54 4.80
N ARG A 33 -10.13 2.46 5.04
CA ARG A 33 -10.02 1.21 4.28
C ARG A 33 -10.34 1.42 2.80
N LYS A 34 -11.38 2.18 2.48
CA LYS A 34 -11.74 2.51 1.09
C LYS A 34 -10.65 3.34 0.42
N ALA A 35 -10.14 4.38 1.09
CA ALA A 35 -9.06 5.22 0.56
C ALA A 35 -7.77 4.42 0.30
N ARG A 36 -7.34 3.59 1.26
CA ARG A 36 -6.17 2.69 1.08
C ARG A 36 -6.37 1.72 -0.08
N LYS A 37 -7.57 1.14 -0.22
CA LYS A 37 -7.90 0.25 -1.34
C LYS A 37 -7.81 1.00 -2.67
N THR A 38 -8.44 2.15 -2.79
CA THR A 38 -8.39 2.98 -4.00
C THR A 38 -6.96 3.37 -4.36
N GLN A 39 -6.14 3.79 -3.38
CA GLN A 39 -4.75 4.15 -3.62
C GLN A 39 -3.94 2.95 -4.14
N ARG A 40 -4.13 1.76 -3.56
CA ARG A 40 -3.50 0.54 -4.03
C ARG A 40 -3.93 0.18 -5.45
N ASP A 41 -5.23 0.26 -5.74
CA ASP A 41 -5.78 -0.09 -7.05
C ASP A 41 -5.26 0.87 -8.12
N ILE A 42 -5.12 2.17 -7.82
CA ILE A 42 -4.47 3.16 -8.69
C ILE A 42 -2.99 2.81 -8.92
N ASN A 43 -2.24 2.50 -7.87
CA ASN A 43 -0.83 2.12 -8.02
C ASN A 43 -0.67 0.88 -8.92
N LEU A 44 -1.53 -0.12 -8.74
CA LEU A 44 -1.53 -1.32 -9.60
C LEU A 44 -1.88 -0.97 -11.05
N ALA A 45 -2.89 -0.13 -11.26
CA ALA A 45 -3.28 0.31 -12.60
C ALA A 45 -2.16 1.09 -13.31
N LEU A 46 -1.47 1.97 -12.59
CA LEU A 46 -0.33 2.73 -13.13
C LEU A 46 0.83 1.81 -13.51
N VAL A 47 1.19 0.88 -12.63
CA VAL A 47 2.27 -0.09 -12.90
C VAL A 47 1.91 -0.96 -14.11
N PHE A 48 0.71 -1.54 -14.12
CA PHE A 48 0.27 -2.41 -15.21
C PHE A 48 0.14 -1.64 -16.53
N GLY A 49 -0.49 -0.47 -16.52
CA GLY A 49 -0.63 0.38 -17.70
C GLY A 49 0.72 0.83 -18.24
N GLY A 50 1.67 1.17 -17.37
CA GLY A 50 3.05 1.49 -17.75
C GLY A 50 3.75 0.33 -18.45
N MET A 51 3.67 -0.89 -17.89
CA MET A 51 4.26 -2.10 -18.50
C MET A 51 3.65 -2.40 -19.88
N VAL A 52 2.32 -2.36 -19.99
CA VAL A 52 1.62 -2.59 -21.27
C VAL A 52 2.04 -1.55 -22.31
N THR A 53 2.14 -0.28 -21.91
CA THR A 53 2.56 0.81 -22.79
C THR A 53 3.99 0.59 -23.30
N ILE A 54 4.93 0.27 -22.41
CA ILE A 54 6.33 -0.01 -22.78
C ILE A 54 6.40 -1.20 -23.74
N ALA A 55 5.71 -2.30 -23.44
CA ALA A 55 5.67 -3.48 -24.29
C ALA A 55 5.08 -3.17 -25.68
N GLY A 56 3.98 -2.42 -25.73
CA GLY A 56 3.36 -1.99 -26.98
C GLY A 56 4.29 -1.13 -27.84
N ILE A 57 4.98 -0.16 -27.24
CA ILE A 57 5.97 0.67 -27.92
C ILE A 57 7.13 -0.19 -28.46
N ALA A 58 7.67 -1.10 -27.64
CA ALA A 58 8.77 -1.96 -28.02
C ALA A 58 8.41 -2.88 -29.20
N LEU A 59 7.20 -3.47 -29.18
CA LEU A 59 6.68 -4.27 -30.28
C LEU A 59 6.49 -3.44 -31.55
N TRP A 60 5.92 -2.24 -31.43
CA TRP A 60 5.71 -1.34 -32.57
C TRP A 60 7.03 -0.95 -33.25
N LEU A 61 8.04 -0.55 -32.46
CA LEU A 61 9.38 -0.23 -32.99
C LEU A 61 10.05 -1.46 -33.63
N SER A 62 9.90 -2.65 -33.03
CA SER A 62 10.47 -3.89 -33.56
C SER A 62 9.85 -4.30 -34.90
N MET A 63 8.54 -4.07 -35.09
CA MET A 63 7.86 -4.33 -36.37
C MET A 63 8.27 -3.31 -37.43
N LYS A 64 8.33 -2.01 -37.06
CA LYS A 64 8.74 -0.95 -37.97
C LYS A 64 10.18 -1.11 -38.49
N ASN A 65 11.09 -1.66 -37.69
CA ASN A 65 12.47 -1.93 -38.13
C ASN A 65 12.63 -3.17 -39.02
N LYS A 66 11.59 -4.02 -39.14
CA LYS A 66 11.60 -5.22 -39.99
C LYS A 66 11.02 -4.98 -41.38
N GLU A 67 10.27 -3.89 -41.57
CA GLU A 67 9.93 -3.33 -42.89
C GLU A 67 11.08 -2.46 -43.41
#